data_AF-A0AA36MDQ5-F1
#
_entry.id   AF-A0AA36MDQ5-F1
#
_cell.length_a   1.000
_cell.length_b   1.000
_cell.length_c   1.000
_cell.angle_alpha   90.00
_cell.angle_beta   90.00
_cell.angle_gamma   90.00
#
_symmetry.space_group_name_H-M   'P 1'
#
loop_
_entity.id
_entity.type
_entity.pdbx_description
1 polymer ?
#
loop_
_entity_poly.entity_id
_entity_poly.type
_entity_poly.pdbx_seq_one_letter_code
_entity_poly.pdbx_strand_id
1 'polypeptide(L)'
;MSSLCSYSSIWEKLKSAWQLQPYSNLLMNFHVACTRSNFNRFLAFYTILIFANAFLLHFSDWNLFYAKKTPRKYVGYHLGWGRLGNQLFHLITGYGIARTLHRTHYLPSGRAKNHVERYLIYIAKVFPRLRHTYVFADIGVAQTEVKFADRWNSYSNPLRLNNLTDQYLLLNNSFLQNRKYFEGYLRDIRSLLKFSEEVRKNGIEELRLLKNHTESMCVHVRMTDFIQWERASDMNSTVKAARSIAKKMNISHFMIFGDDKEFMANMSQAIVSGEWRDDAVIVSHYEESIDLFLASQICSSFLISAPTSTFGWWLAFFVSNQNAVYYLNGTHARGNLSLKKDMLLKSWRLYTD
;
A
#
# COMPACT_ATOMS: atom_id res chain seq x y z
N MET A 1 -67.11 -10.17 -30.03
CA MET A 1 -67.03 -11.10 -31.18
C MET A 1 -65.95 -10.56 -32.11
N SER A 2 -64.84 -11.22 -32.44
CA SER A 2 -64.28 -12.54 -32.13
C SER A 2 -62.85 -12.55 -32.70
N SER A 3 -61.92 -11.77 -32.13
CA SER A 3 -60.52 -11.77 -32.58
C SER A 3 -59.45 -11.39 -31.54
N LEU A 4 -59.78 -11.29 -30.24
CA LEU A 4 -58.82 -10.89 -29.20
C LEU A 4 -58.56 -11.98 -28.13
N CYS A 5 -58.84 -13.24 -28.42
CA CYS A 5 -58.53 -14.39 -27.57
C CYS A 5 -57.52 -15.35 -28.20
N SER A 6 -56.48 -14.81 -28.86
CA SER A 6 -55.37 -15.59 -29.42
C SER A 6 -54.01 -15.02 -28.99
N TYR A 7 -53.84 -14.79 -27.69
CA TYR A 7 -52.55 -14.39 -27.10
C TYR A 7 -52.08 -15.35 -25.99
N SER A 8 -52.57 -16.59 -25.96
CA SER A 8 -52.07 -17.61 -25.01
C SER A 8 -50.70 -18.16 -25.40
N SER A 9 -50.36 -18.20 -26.70
CA SER A 9 -49.10 -18.81 -27.18
C SER A 9 -47.86 -17.93 -27.03
N ILE A 10 -48.03 -16.61 -26.91
CA ILE A 10 -46.94 -15.64 -26.67
C ILE A 10 -46.58 -15.58 -25.18
N TRP A 11 -47.55 -15.79 -24.29
CA TRP A 11 -47.35 -15.74 -22.84
C TRP A 11 -46.70 -17.01 -22.27
N GLU A 12 -47.00 -18.18 -22.81
CA GLU A 12 -46.29 -19.43 -22.44
C GLU A 12 -44.78 -19.37 -22.79
N LYS A 13 -44.41 -18.65 -23.87
CA LYS A 13 -43.00 -18.44 -24.25
C LYS A 13 -42.25 -17.46 -23.34
N LEU A 14 -42.94 -16.55 -22.66
CA LEU A 14 -42.33 -15.61 -21.72
C LEU A 14 -42.13 -16.22 -20.32
N LYS A 15 -42.99 -17.16 -19.92
CA LYS A 15 -42.88 -17.94 -18.67
C LYS A 15 -41.60 -18.77 -18.59
N SER A 16 -41.14 -19.33 -19.71
CA SER A 16 -39.91 -20.14 -19.75
C SER A 16 -38.62 -19.31 -19.72
N ALA A 17 -38.69 -18.00 -19.97
CA ALA A 17 -37.52 -17.14 -20.11
C ALA A 17 -37.16 -16.36 -18.83
N TRP A 18 -38.07 -16.24 -17.86
CA TRP A 18 -37.88 -15.43 -16.66
C TRP A 18 -38.44 -16.13 -15.43
N GLN A 19 -37.66 -16.99 -14.76
CA GLN A 19 -38.03 -17.66 -13.49
C GLN A 19 -38.45 -16.66 -12.38
N LEU A 20 -39.66 -16.11 -12.47
CA LEU A 20 -40.25 -15.13 -11.56
C LEU A 20 -41.26 -15.86 -10.68
N GLN A 21 -40.74 -16.52 -9.64
CA GLN A 21 -41.56 -17.35 -8.76
C GLN A 21 -42.25 -16.68 -7.54
N PRO A 22 -42.09 -15.39 -7.17
CA PRO A 22 -42.82 -14.89 -5.99
C PRO A 22 -44.11 -14.09 -6.27
N TYR A 23 -44.56 -13.89 -7.51
CA TYR A 23 -45.73 -13.04 -7.81
C TYR A 23 -46.98 -13.79 -8.29
N SER A 24 -47.13 -15.08 -7.98
CA SER A 24 -48.30 -15.87 -8.37
C SER A 24 -49.60 -15.42 -7.69
N ASN A 25 -49.54 -14.80 -6.51
CA ASN A 25 -50.73 -14.43 -5.74
C ASN A 25 -51.37 -13.08 -6.13
N LEU A 26 -50.73 -12.27 -6.98
CA LEU A 26 -51.36 -11.04 -7.51
C LEU A 26 -52.18 -11.27 -8.79
N LEU A 27 -51.99 -12.41 -9.45
CA LEU A 27 -52.59 -12.71 -10.76
C LEU A 27 -53.94 -13.43 -10.66
N MET A 28 -54.38 -13.84 -9.47
CA MET A 28 -55.61 -14.60 -9.28
C MET A 28 -56.89 -13.74 -9.16
N ASN A 29 -56.79 -12.42 -9.33
CA ASN A 29 -57.95 -11.52 -9.42
C ASN A 29 -58.32 -11.11 -10.86
N PHE A 30 -57.67 -11.69 -11.87
CA PHE A 30 -57.81 -11.26 -13.27
C PHE A 30 -58.94 -11.93 -14.07
N HIS A 31 -59.87 -12.64 -13.41
CA HIS A 31 -60.96 -13.35 -14.09
C HIS A 31 -62.38 -12.90 -13.75
N VAL A 32 -62.57 -11.79 -13.03
CA VAL A 32 -63.91 -11.23 -12.79
C VAL A 32 -63.88 -9.69 -12.88
N ALA A 33 -63.84 -9.14 -14.09
CA ALA A 33 -64.16 -7.72 -14.32
C ALA A 33 -64.38 -7.38 -15.80
N CYS A 34 -65.11 -8.19 -16.57
CA CYS A 34 -65.50 -7.85 -17.94
C CYS A 34 -66.84 -7.08 -17.96
N THR A 35 -66.85 -5.87 -17.38
CA THR A 35 -67.82 -4.83 -17.73
C THR A 35 -67.06 -3.56 -18.07
N ARG A 36 -67.52 -2.84 -19.11
CA ARG A 36 -66.86 -1.65 -19.70
C ARG A 36 -66.49 -0.57 -18.66
N SER A 37 -67.19 -0.54 -17.52
CA SER A 37 -66.94 0.36 -16.38
C SER A 37 -65.66 0.04 -15.59
N ASN A 38 -65.30 -1.24 -15.46
CA ASN A 38 -64.15 -1.67 -14.66
C ASN A 38 -62.82 -1.58 -15.41
N PHE A 39 -62.84 -1.68 -16.74
CA PHE A 39 -61.63 -1.55 -17.57
C PHE A 39 -61.02 -0.15 -17.47
N ASN A 40 -61.84 0.91 -17.50
CA ASN A 40 -61.36 2.29 -17.35
C ASN A 40 -60.77 2.55 -15.96
N ARG A 41 -61.36 1.96 -14.90
CA ARG A 41 -60.82 2.05 -13.53
C ARG A 41 -59.49 1.30 -13.39
N PHE A 42 -59.37 0.13 -14.02
CA PHE A 42 -58.14 -0.63 -14.04
C PHE A 42 -57.02 0.10 -14.80
N LEU A 43 -57.34 0.67 -15.98
CA LEU A 43 -56.39 1.43 -16.77
C LEU A 43 -55.90 2.68 -16.01
N ALA A 44 -56.81 3.39 -15.33
CA ALA A 44 -56.48 4.53 -14.47
C ALA A 44 -55.58 4.14 -13.29
N PHE A 45 -55.89 3.03 -12.60
CA PHE A 45 -55.05 2.53 -11.51
C PHE A 45 -53.63 2.17 -12.00
N TYR A 46 -53.54 1.49 -13.15
CA TYR A 46 -52.26 1.12 -13.74
C TYR A 46 -51.44 2.33 -14.20
N THR A 47 -52.09 3.37 -14.75
CA THR A 47 -51.40 4.63 -15.10
C THR A 47 -50.88 5.32 -13.85
N ILE A 48 -51.69 5.44 -12.79
CA ILE A 48 -51.26 6.01 -11.50
C ILE A 48 -50.05 5.24 -10.95
N LEU A 49 -50.07 3.90 -11.03
CA LEU A 49 -48.96 3.07 -10.57
C LEU A 49 -47.67 3.31 -11.37
N ILE A 50 -47.78 3.45 -12.70
CA ILE A 50 -46.63 3.77 -13.56
C ILE A 50 -46.08 5.16 -13.21
N PHE A 51 -46.94 6.17 -13.09
CA PHE A 51 -46.52 7.53 -12.73
C PHE A 51 -45.90 7.58 -11.33
N ALA A 52 -46.46 6.85 -10.36
CA ALA A 52 -45.90 6.78 -9.01
C ALA A 52 -44.51 6.11 -9.00
N ASN A 53 -44.31 5.02 -9.74
CA ASN A 53 -43.00 4.37 -9.86
C ASN A 53 -41.99 5.23 -10.62
N ALA A 54 -42.40 5.88 -11.71
CA ALA A 54 -41.55 6.81 -12.44
C ALA A 54 -41.15 8.01 -11.56
N PHE A 55 -42.08 8.54 -10.75
CA PHE A 55 -41.82 9.62 -9.82
C PHE A 55 -40.87 9.17 -8.69
N LEU A 56 -41.05 7.95 -8.14
CA LEU A 56 -40.13 7.39 -7.13
C LEU A 56 -38.72 7.16 -7.67
N LEU A 57 -38.58 6.65 -8.90
CA LEU A 57 -37.28 6.49 -9.57
C LEU A 57 -36.63 7.84 -9.84
N HIS A 58 -37.40 8.81 -10.33
CA HIS A 58 -36.89 10.16 -10.57
C HIS A 58 -36.50 10.85 -9.25
N PHE A 59 -37.25 10.65 -8.17
CA PHE A 59 -36.95 11.19 -6.85
C PHE A 59 -35.76 10.47 -6.19
N SER A 60 -35.54 9.18 -6.44
CA SER A 60 -34.33 8.47 -5.98
C SER A 60 -33.09 8.97 -6.73
N ASP A 61 -33.18 9.16 -8.05
CA ASP A 61 -32.10 9.69 -8.86
C ASP A 61 -31.80 11.15 -8.50
N TRP A 62 -32.84 11.95 -8.24
CA TRP A 62 -32.70 13.33 -7.80
C TRP A 62 -32.04 13.40 -6.43
N ASN A 63 -32.43 12.57 -5.46
CA ASN A 63 -31.74 12.51 -4.15
C ASN A 63 -30.30 11.99 -4.26
N LEU A 64 -30.00 11.11 -5.22
CA LEU A 64 -28.63 10.69 -5.53
C LEU A 64 -27.79 11.84 -6.10
N PHE A 65 -28.42 12.71 -6.90
CA PHE A 65 -27.78 13.86 -7.56
C PHE A 65 -27.65 15.09 -6.64
N TYR A 66 -28.61 15.28 -5.72
CA TYR A 66 -28.66 16.38 -4.75
C TYR A 66 -28.14 16.02 -3.36
N ALA A 67 -27.64 14.80 -3.15
CA ALA A 67 -26.68 14.54 -2.09
C ALA A 67 -25.49 15.47 -2.32
N LYS A 68 -25.55 16.66 -1.70
CA LYS A 68 -24.53 17.71 -1.68
C LYS A 68 -23.19 16.99 -1.58
N LYS A 69 -22.43 16.89 -2.69
CA LYS A 69 -21.11 16.26 -2.68
C LYS A 69 -20.33 17.03 -1.62
N THR A 70 -20.16 16.42 -0.44
CA THR A 70 -19.40 17.04 0.63
C THR A 70 -18.06 17.42 0.02
N PRO A 71 -17.64 18.69 0.11
CA PRO A 71 -16.43 19.13 -0.57
C PRO A 71 -15.29 18.20 -0.16
N ARG A 72 -14.59 17.67 -1.17
CA ARG A 72 -13.52 16.70 -0.96
C ARG A 72 -12.47 17.35 -0.06
N LYS A 73 -12.21 16.73 1.08
CA LYS A 73 -11.24 17.19 2.07
C LYS A 73 -9.92 16.47 1.88
N TYR A 74 -8.83 17.18 2.18
CA TYR A 74 -7.46 16.75 1.91
C TYR A 74 -6.59 16.82 3.17
N VAL A 75 -5.57 15.97 3.21
CA VAL A 75 -4.50 15.99 4.22
C VAL A 75 -3.18 15.61 3.56
N GLY A 76 -2.10 16.29 3.94
CA GLY A 76 -0.80 16.13 3.31
C GLY A 76 0.31 16.70 4.18
N TYR A 77 1.56 16.46 3.80
CA TYR A 77 2.73 17.02 4.45
C TYR A 77 3.88 17.17 3.46
N HIS A 78 4.90 17.96 3.79
CA HIS A 78 5.97 18.26 2.84
C HIS A 78 6.91 17.07 2.63
N LEU A 79 7.14 16.72 1.37
CA LEU A 79 8.13 15.72 0.98
C LEU A 79 9.54 16.28 1.21
N GLY A 80 10.41 15.45 1.78
CA GLY A 80 11.81 15.80 2.07
C GLY A 80 12.78 15.46 0.95
N TRP A 81 14.07 15.73 1.17
CA TRP A 81 15.19 15.42 0.26
C TRP A 81 15.67 13.96 0.32
N GLY A 82 14.91 13.09 0.97
CA GLY A 82 15.27 11.68 1.08
C GLY A 82 15.23 10.95 -0.26
N ARG A 83 15.91 9.80 -0.35
CA ARG A 83 15.89 8.88 -1.49
C ARG A 83 14.63 8.00 -1.49
N LEU A 84 14.57 7.00 -2.39
CA LEU A 84 13.42 6.11 -2.61
C LEU A 84 12.74 5.64 -1.32
N GLY A 85 13.50 5.09 -0.37
CA GLY A 85 12.91 4.55 0.87
C GLY A 85 12.16 5.60 1.71
N ASN A 86 12.68 6.83 1.76
CA ASN A 86 12.02 7.94 2.46
C ASN A 86 10.76 8.39 1.71
N GLN A 87 10.82 8.44 0.38
CA GLN A 87 9.69 8.84 -0.45
C GLN A 87 8.56 7.81 -0.38
N LEU A 88 8.87 6.51 -0.38
CA LEU A 88 7.88 5.45 -0.14
C LEU A 88 7.24 5.56 1.25
N PHE A 89 8.03 5.79 2.30
CA PHE A 89 7.48 6.07 3.64
C PHE A 89 6.53 7.26 3.62
N HIS A 90 6.90 8.32 2.91
CA HIS A 90 6.04 9.49 2.79
C HIS A 90 4.68 9.13 2.19
N LEU A 91 4.70 8.51 1.01
CA LEU A 91 3.48 8.19 0.27
C LEU A 91 2.56 7.24 1.06
N ILE A 92 3.14 6.24 1.71
CA ILE A 92 2.40 5.22 2.46
C ILE A 92 1.88 5.74 3.80
N THR A 93 2.67 6.53 4.53
CA THR A 93 2.18 7.21 5.74
C THR A 93 1.07 8.20 5.41
N GLY A 94 1.24 9.02 4.37
CA GLY A 94 0.19 9.94 3.91
C GLY A 94 -1.08 9.23 3.48
N TYR A 95 -0.96 8.10 2.78
CA TYR A 95 -2.09 7.22 2.45
C TYR A 95 -2.82 6.73 3.71
N GLY A 96 -2.08 6.20 4.70
CA GLY A 96 -2.67 5.68 5.94
C GLY A 96 -3.36 6.76 6.78
N ILE A 97 -2.74 7.94 6.91
CA ILE A 97 -3.34 9.09 7.60
C ILE A 97 -4.62 9.55 6.88
N ALA A 98 -4.56 9.71 5.55
CA ALA A 98 -5.70 10.16 4.76
C ALA A 98 -6.89 9.21 4.86
N ARG A 99 -6.64 7.89 4.77
CA ARG A 99 -7.67 6.86 4.96
C ARG A 99 -8.30 6.91 6.34
N THR A 100 -7.48 7.09 7.38
CA THR A 100 -7.94 7.18 8.78
C THR A 100 -8.83 8.40 9.01
N LEU A 101 -8.57 9.50 8.30
CA LEU A 101 -9.32 10.74 8.41
C LEU A 101 -10.49 10.86 7.41
N HIS A 102 -10.72 9.84 6.57
CA HIS A 102 -11.65 9.91 5.44
C HIS A 102 -11.40 11.13 4.53
N ARG A 103 -10.11 11.45 4.34
CA ARG A 103 -9.62 12.54 3.48
C ARG A 103 -8.87 11.96 2.29
N THR A 104 -8.59 12.80 1.30
CA THR A 104 -7.71 12.47 0.18
C THR A 104 -6.29 12.90 0.50
N HIS A 105 -5.32 12.01 0.28
CA HIS A 105 -3.91 12.35 0.43
C HIS A 105 -3.52 13.34 -0.67
N TYR A 106 -2.95 14.49 -0.30
CA TYR A 106 -2.39 15.44 -1.26
C TYR A 106 -0.91 15.71 -1.00
N LEU A 107 -0.19 16.00 -2.07
CA LEU A 107 1.21 16.41 -2.02
C LEU A 107 1.27 17.94 -2.18
N PRO A 108 1.68 18.69 -1.14
CA PRO A 108 1.80 20.13 -1.22
C PRO A 108 2.94 20.53 -2.17
N SER A 109 2.78 21.66 -2.86
CA SER A 109 3.92 22.31 -3.54
C SER A 109 4.97 22.71 -2.51
N GLY A 110 6.25 22.51 -2.80
CA GLY A 110 7.32 22.74 -1.81
C GLY A 110 8.72 22.88 -2.42
N ARG A 111 9.69 23.25 -1.58
CA ARG A 111 11.07 23.57 -2.01
C ARG A 111 11.82 22.39 -2.64
N ALA A 112 11.51 21.17 -2.24
CA ALA A 112 12.13 19.95 -2.76
C ALA A 112 11.44 19.42 -4.05
N LYS A 113 10.57 20.22 -4.70
CA LYS A 113 9.71 19.80 -5.81
C LYS A 113 10.45 19.00 -6.88
N ASN A 114 11.53 19.54 -7.44
CA ASN A 114 12.25 18.88 -8.54
C ASN A 114 12.89 17.54 -8.14
N HIS A 115 13.37 17.43 -6.89
CA HIS A 115 13.94 16.18 -6.36
C HIS A 115 12.84 15.14 -6.16
N VAL A 116 11.77 15.56 -5.51
CA VAL A 116 10.61 14.73 -5.18
C VAL A 116 9.92 14.24 -6.47
N GLU A 117 9.69 15.11 -7.44
CA GLU A 117 9.06 14.76 -8.72
C GLU A 117 9.80 13.65 -9.46
N ARG A 118 11.15 13.67 -9.46
CA ARG A 118 11.94 12.57 -10.05
C ARG A 118 11.64 11.23 -9.37
N TYR A 119 11.58 11.21 -8.04
CA TYR A 119 11.22 10.00 -7.31
C TYR A 119 9.75 9.62 -7.48
N LEU A 120 8.82 10.56 -7.61
CA LEU A 120 7.42 10.24 -7.88
C LEU A 120 7.25 9.62 -9.27
N ILE A 121 7.98 10.11 -10.28
CA ILE A 121 8.03 9.49 -11.61
C ILE A 121 8.61 8.07 -11.51
N TYR A 122 9.76 7.92 -10.82
CA TYR A 122 10.39 6.62 -10.64
C TYR A 122 9.49 5.62 -9.90
N ILE A 123 8.89 6.04 -8.77
CA ILE A 123 7.94 5.23 -7.99
C ILE A 123 6.73 4.86 -8.83
N ALA A 124 6.20 5.77 -9.67
CA ALA A 124 5.08 5.44 -10.55
C ALA A 124 5.45 4.40 -11.62
N LYS A 125 6.72 4.40 -12.09
CA LYS A 125 7.23 3.34 -12.98
C LYS A 125 7.38 2.00 -12.27
N VAL A 126 7.84 2.00 -11.01
CA VAL A 126 8.07 0.78 -10.22
C VAL A 126 6.76 0.21 -9.66
N PHE A 127 5.89 1.07 -9.11
CA PHE A 127 4.64 0.74 -8.42
C PHE A 127 3.47 1.56 -9.00
N PRO A 128 2.96 1.22 -10.20
CA PRO A 128 2.02 2.07 -10.93
C PRO A 128 0.72 2.33 -10.18
N ARG A 129 0.26 1.38 -9.36
CA ARG A 129 -0.96 1.51 -8.56
C ARG A 129 -0.86 2.59 -7.48
N LEU A 130 0.34 2.85 -6.96
CA LEU A 130 0.53 3.84 -5.90
C LEU A 130 0.23 5.27 -6.38
N ARG A 131 0.45 5.55 -7.68
CA ARG A 131 0.22 6.87 -8.29
C ARG A 131 -1.23 7.36 -8.13
N HIS A 132 -2.19 6.45 -8.01
CA HIS A 132 -3.62 6.75 -7.89
C HIS A 132 -4.07 7.05 -6.46
N THR A 133 -3.16 7.01 -5.48
CA THR A 133 -3.52 7.17 -4.06
C THR A 133 -3.40 8.60 -3.56
N TYR A 134 -2.84 9.51 -4.36
CA TYR A 134 -2.60 10.90 -4.00
C TYR A 134 -2.86 11.86 -5.17
N VAL A 135 -3.11 13.12 -4.84
CA VAL A 135 -3.23 14.23 -5.78
C VAL A 135 -2.16 15.29 -5.50
N PHE A 136 -1.85 16.14 -6.48
CA PHE A 136 -1.04 17.33 -6.22
C PHE A 136 -1.97 18.47 -5.79
N ALA A 137 -1.52 19.31 -4.86
CA ALA A 137 -2.23 20.56 -4.59
C ALA A 137 -2.08 21.52 -5.78
N ASP A 138 -3.16 22.22 -6.11
CA ASP A 138 -3.09 23.36 -7.01
C ASP A 138 -2.21 24.47 -6.42
N ILE A 139 -1.63 25.29 -7.30
CA ILE A 139 -0.76 26.39 -6.88
C ILE A 139 -1.61 27.42 -6.12
N GLY A 140 -1.14 27.85 -4.95
CA GLY A 140 -1.79 28.91 -4.17
C GLY A 140 -3.00 28.47 -3.34
N VAL A 141 -3.28 27.16 -3.24
CA VAL A 141 -4.34 26.64 -2.37
C VAL A 141 -4.09 27.05 -0.91
N ALA A 142 -5.10 27.63 -0.29
CA ALA A 142 -5.10 27.93 1.14
C ALA A 142 -5.06 26.64 1.96
N GLN A 143 -4.09 26.55 2.86
CA GLN A 143 -3.81 25.36 3.66
C GLN A 143 -3.75 25.74 5.13
N THR A 144 -4.35 24.92 5.98
CA THR A 144 -4.28 25.09 7.43
C THR A 144 -3.14 24.23 7.95
N GLU A 145 -2.08 24.88 8.42
CA GLU A 145 -0.96 24.18 9.04
C GLU A 145 -1.37 23.63 10.40
N VAL A 146 -1.07 22.36 10.64
CA VAL A 146 -1.44 21.65 11.86
C VAL A 146 -0.20 21.05 12.49
N LYS A 147 0.05 21.40 13.75
CA LYS A 147 1.03 20.67 14.56
C LYS A 147 0.61 19.22 14.66
N PHE A 148 1.44 18.29 14.20
CA PHE A 148 1.09 16.86 14.19
C PHE A 148 1.96 16.03 15.14
N ALA A 149 3.15 15.61 14.70
CA ALA A 149 4.04 14.75 15.47
C ALA A 149 5.34 15.49 15.84
N ASP A 150 5.80 15.34 17.09
CA ASP A 150 6.94 16.09 17.63
C ASP A 150 8.29 15.68 17.04
N ARG A 151 8.42 14.42 16.59
CA ARG A 151 9.63 13.89 15.95
C ARG A 151 9.30 13.12 14.68
N TRP A 152 10.27 13.04 13.78
CA TRP A 152 10.16 12.37 12.48
C TRP A 152 9.73 10.89 12.56
N ASN A 153 10.01 10.18 13.67
CA ASN A 153 9.65 8.78 13.90
C ASN A 153 8.56 8.57 14.97
N SER A 154 7.97 9.66 15.46
CA SER A 154 6.93 9.58 16.50
C SER A 154 5.55 9.32 15.92
N TYR A 155 4.72 8.61 16.69
CA TYR A 155 3.32 8.40 16.37
C TYR A 155 2.45 9.44 17.07
N SER A 156 1.53 10.04 16.32
CA SER A 156 0.44 10.86 16.83
C SER A 156 -0.86 10.36 16.21
N ASN A 157 -1.90 10.11 17.01
CA ASN A 157 -3.15 9.56 16.50
C ASN A 157 -3.81 10.54 15.49
N PRO A 158 -3.98 10.17 14.20
CA PRO A 158 -4.61 11.03 13.20
C PRO A 158 -6.01 11.48 13.61
N LEU A 159 -6.79 10.63 14.30
CA LEU A 159 -8.20 10.90 14.64
C LEU A 159 -8.40 12.15 15.51
N ARG A 160 -7.36 12.67 16.16
CA ARG A 160 -7.42 13.96 16.86
C ARG A 160 -7.76 15.13 15.93
N LEU A 161 -7.59 14.96 14.62
CA LEU A 161 -7.86 15.95 13.58
C LEU A 161 -9.26 15.81 12.96
N ASN A 162 -10.09 14.86 13.42
CA ASN A 162 -11.38 14.56 12.79
C ASN A 162 -12.36 15.73 12.85
N ASN A 163 -12.26 16.56 13.90
CA ASN A 163 -13.12 17.73 14.10
C ASN A 163 -12.67 18.95 13.29
N LEU A 164 -11.48 18.92 12.65
CA LEU A 164 -11.04 20.01 11.80
C LEU A 164 -11.85 20.02 10.50
N THR A 165 -12.44 21.16 10.17
CA THR A 165 -13.34 21.29 9.02
C THR A 165 -12.66 21.80 7.76
N ASP A 166 -11.44 22.32 7.88
CA ASP A 166 -10.65 22.89 6.78
C ASP A 166 -10.51 21.91 5.62
N GLN A 167 -10.54 22.48 4.40
CA GLN A 167 -10.46 21.70 3.18
C GLN A 167 -9.08 21.05 3.03
N TYR A 168 -8.00 21.74 3.34
CA TYR A 168 -6.63 21.24 3.26
C TYR A 168 -5.92 21.35 4.61
N LEU A 169 -5.54 20.20 5.17
CA LEU A 169 -4.70 20.13 6.36
C LEU A 169 -3.26 19.82 5.98
N LEU A 170 -2.35 20.75 6.29
CA LEU A 170 -0.91 20.58 6.08
C LEU A 170 -0.26 20.19 7.41
N LEU A 171 0.17 18.94 7.54
CA LEU A 171 0.81 18.46 8.76
C LEU A 171 2.27 18.93 8.79
N ASN A 172 2.66 19.57 9.90
CA ASN A 172 3.97 20.22 10.03
C ASN A 172 5.14 19.24 10.34
N ASN A 173 5.29 18.18 9.55
CA ASN A 173 6.37 17.22 9.69
C ASN A 173 6.83 16.76 8.30
N SER A 174 8.09 16.36 8.14
CA SER A 174 8.66 16.07 6.81
C SER A 174 8.87 14.59 6.53
N PHE A 175 8.74 13.71 7.53
CA PHE A 175 9.16 12.31 7.41
C PHE A 175 8.10 11.32 7.90
N LEU A 176 7.55 11.50 9.11
CA LEU A 176 6.52 10.63 9.71
C LEU A 176 6.78 9.11 9.49
N GLN A 177 8.01 8.66 9.73
CA GLN A 177 8.47 7.28 9.53
C GLN A 177 8.07 6.40 10.72
N ASN A 178 6.79 6.08 10.80
CA ASN A 178 6.23 5.25 11.85
C ASN A 178 5.14 4.33 11.27
N ARG A 179 5.27 3.02 11.49
CA ARG A 179 4.35 2.05 10.86
C ARG A 179 2.91 2.20 11.32
N LYS A 180 2.68 2.74 12.53
CA LYS A 180 1.33 2.84 13.12
C LYS A 180 0.38 3.68 12.29
N TYR A 181 0.90 4.58 11.44
CA TYR A 181 0.07 5.35 10.52
C TYR A 181 -0.61 4.50 9.45
N PHE A 182 -0.04 3.34 9.14
CA PHE A 182 -0.47 2.53 8.00
C PHE A 182 -0.60 1.03 8.29
N GLU A 183 -0.30 0.58 9.52
CA GLU A 183 -0.37 -0.82 9.94
C GLU A 183 -1.75 -1.44 9.71
N GLY A 184 -2.83 -0.69 9.93
CA GLY A 184 -4.20 -1.15 9.66
C GLY A 184 -4.51 -1.38 8.17
N TYR A 185 -3.63 -0.92 7.27
CA TYR A 185 -3.83 -0.98 5.82
C TYR A 185 -2.75 -1.82 5.11
N LEU A 186 -2.00 -2.66 5.82
CA LEU A 186 -0.91 -3.45 5.22
C LEU A 186 -1.35 -4.30 4.01
N ARG A 187 -2.56 -4.86 4.04
CA ARG A 187 -3.13 -5.61 2.91
C ARG A 187 -3.30 -4.72 1.67
N ASP A 188 -3.85 -3.53 1.85
CA ASP A 188 -4.04 -2.55 0.78
C ASP A 188 -2.66 -2.09 0.24
N ILE A 189 -1.72 -1.81 1.14
CA ILE A 189 -0.36 -1.37 0.80
C ILE A 189 0.39 -2.43 -0.01
N ARG A 190 0.29 -3.72 0.35
CA ARG A 190 0.86 -4.80 -0.48
C ARG A 190 0.23 -4.86 -1.88
N SER A 191 -1.05 -4.50 -2.02
CA SER A 191 -1.71 -4.42 -3.34
C SER A 191 -1.27 -3.20 -4.15
N LEU A 192 -1.03 -2.06 -3.47
CA LEU A 192 -0.54 -0.82 -4.07
C LEU A 192 0.92 -0.92 -4.52
N LEU A 193 1.75 -1.62 -3.75
CA LEU A 193 3.17 -1.82 -4.00
C LEU A 193 3.46 -3.07 -4.83
N LYS A 194 2.56 -3.44 -5.75
CA LYS A 194 2.86 -4.45 -6.76
C LYS A 194 3.80 -3.86 -7.81
N PHE A 195 4.90 -4.57 -8.07
CA PHE A 195 5.85 -4.21 -9.12
C PHE A 195 5.17 -4.12 -10.49
N SER A 196 5.60 -3.17 -11.31
CA SER A 196 5.23 -3.10 -12.72
C SER A 196 5.73 -4.30 -13.50
N GLU A 197 5.12 -4.58 -14.65
CA GLU A 197 5.55 -5.67 -15.53
C GLU A 197 6.99 -5.50 -16.02
N GLU A 198 7.44 -4.26 -16.24
CA GLU A 198 8.83 -3.97 -16.62
C GLU A 198 9.81 -4.40 -15.51
N VAL A 199 9.58 -3.97 -14.27
CA VAL A 199 10.45 -4.35 -13.14
C VAL A 199 10.41 -5.85 -12.90
N ARG A 200 9.23 -6.48 -13.03
CA ARG A 200 9.11 -7.94 -12.92
C ARG A 200 9.90 -8.66 -14.01
N LYS A 201 9.78 -8.23 -15.27
CA LYS A 201 10.49 -8.83 -16.40
C LYS A 201 12.00 -8.74 -16.20
N ASN A 202 12.51 -7.53 -15.95
CA ASN A 202 13.94 -7.30 -15.76
C ASN A 202 14.45 -8.06 -14.53
N GLY A 203 13.70 -8.04 -13.42
CA GLY A 203 14.05 -8.77 -12.22
C GLY A 203 14.05 -10.30 -12.40
N ILE A 204 13.17 -10.85 -13.23
CA ILE A 204 13.17 -12.29 -13.57
C ILE A 204 14.39 -12.64 -14.43
N GLU A 205 14.82 -11.75 -15.34
CA GLU A 205 16.05 -11.94 -16.12
C GLU A 205 17.27 -12.00 -15.19
N GLU A 206 17.38 -11.08 -14.23
CA GLU A 206 18.45 -11.11 -13.21
C GLU A 206 18.37 -12.35 -12.32
N LEU A 207 17.16 -12.72 -11.86
CA LEU A 207 16.95 -13.90 -11.03
C LEU A 207 17.45 -15.19 -11.71
N ARG A 208 17.32 -15.30 -13.03
CA ARG A 208 17.83 -16.45 -13.81
C ARG A 208 19.35 -16.54 -13.84
N LEU A 209 20.08 -15.46 -13.56
CA LEU A 209 21.54 -15.49 -13.44
C LEU A 209 21.98 -15.98 -12.06
N LEU A 210 21.12 -15.82 -11.04
CA LEU A 210 21.38 -16.19 -9.66
C LEU A 210 21.13 -17.68 -9.34
N LYS A 211 21.01 -18.57 -10.35
CA LYS A 211 20.36 -19.92 -10.39
C LYS A 211 20.35 -20.82 -9.14
N ASN A 212 21.23 -20.62 -8.15
CA ASN A 212 21.31 -21.40 -6.91
C ASN A 212 21.12 -20.58 -5.62
N HIS A 213 20.97 -19.25 -5.69
CA HIS A 213 20.81 -18.36 -4.53
C HIS A 213 19.35 -18.07 -4.19
N THR A 214 18.41 -18.83 -4.75
CA THR A 214 17.04 -18.86 -4.23
C THR A 214 17.07 -19.34 -2.79
N GLU A 215 16.23 -18.76 -1.93
CA GLU A 215 16.20 -19.05 -0.50
C GLU A 215 17.42 -18.57 0.31
N SER A 216 17.94 -17.40 -0.03
CA SER A 216 19.10 -16.79 0.63
C SER A 216 18.76 -16.13 1.97
N MET A 217 19.79 -16.05 2.82
CA MET A 217 19.86 -15.15 3.97
C MET A 217 20.27 -13.78 3.46
N CYS A 218 19.33 -12.87 3.38
CA CYS A 218 19.60 -11.53 2.87
C CYS A 218 20.06 -10.60 3.99
N VAL A 219 21.00 -9.72 3.68
CA VAL A 219 21.55 -8.75 4.63
C VAL A 219 21.50 -7.38 3.97
N HIS A 220 20.86 -6.40 4.60
CA HIS A 220 21.00 -5.01 4.19
C HIS A 220 21.95 -4.29 5.12
N VAL A 221 22.98 -3.66 4.54
CA VAL A 221 23.91 -2.74 5.20
C VAL A 221 23.69 -1.29 4.75
N ARG A 222 24.06 -0.35 5.63
CA ARG A 222 24.08 1.10 5.36
C ARG A 222 25.34 1.70 5.94
N MET A 223 26.16 2.32 5.10
CA MET A 223 27.45 2.90 5.49
C MET A 223 27.45 4.41 5.24
N THR A 224 27.54 4.84 3.97
CA THR A 224 27.84 6.21 3.52
C THR A 224 27.53 7.35 4.50
N ASP A 225 26.36 7.97 4.40
CA ASP A 225 25.91 9.05 5.28
C ASP A 225 25.74 8.58 6.74
N PHE A 226 25.50 7.29 6.96
CA PHE A 226 25.30 6.73 8.29
C PHE A 226 26.58 6.66 9.13
N ILE A 227 27.77 6.67 8.50
CA ILE A 227 29.06 6.76 9.20
C ILE A 227 29.13 8.07 9.98
N GLN A 228 28.83 9.19 9.33
CA GLN A 228 28.82 10.52 9.96
C GLN A 228 27.81 10.63 11.10
N TRP A 229 26.78 9.78 11.10
CA TRP A 229 25.66 9.84 12.05
C TRP A 229 25.81 8.80 13.16
N GLU A 230 26.92 8.06 13.19
CA GLU A 230 27.18 6.96 14.13
C GLU A 230 26.04 5.91 14.11
N ARG A 231 25.56 5.59 12.91
CA ARG A 231 24.46 4.63 12.63
C ARG A 231 24.85 3.58 11.60
N ALA A 232 26.10 3.60 11.13
CA ALA A 232 26.58 2.69 10.12
C ALA A 232 26.47 1.24 10.59
N SER A 233 26.39 0.34 9.62
CA SER A 233 26.42 -1.09 9.90
C SER A 233 27.78 -1.49 10.47
N ASP A 234 27.77 -2.27 11.54
CA ASP A 234 29.00 -2.83 12.10
C ASP A 234 29.30 -4.19 11.46
N MET A 235 30.54 -4.39 11.01
CA MET A 235 30.96 -5.60 10.30
C MET A 235 30.79 -6.85 11.15
N ASN A 236 31.35 -6.85 12.37
CA ASN A 236 31.46 -8.05 13.19
C ASN A 236 30.09 -8.53 13.68
N SER A 237 29.27 -7.64 14.21
CA SER A 237 27.92 -7.97 14.67
C SER A 237 27.00 -8.37 13.52
N THR A 238 27.12 -7.73 12.35
CA THR A 238 26.32 -8.10 11.17
C THR A 238 26.68 -9.48 10.65
N VAL A 239 27.97 -9.78 10.49
CA VAL A 239 28.44 -11.10 10.04
C VAL A 239 28.04 -12.18 11.04
N LYS A 240 28.24 -11.95 12.35
CA LYS A 240 27.84 -12.89 13.41
C LYS A 240 26.34 -13.20 13.34
N ALA A 241 25.50 -12.17 13.28
CA ALA A 241 24.05 -12.33 13.24
C ALA A 241 23.58 -13.03 11.97
N ALA A 242 24.09 -12.63 10.80
CA ALA A 242 23.76 -13.25 9.52
C ALA A 242 24.08 -14.75 9.53
N ARG A 243 25.28 -15.11 9.98
CA ARG A 243 25.74 -16.49 10.14
C ARG A 243 24.86 -17.30 11.11
N SER A 244 24.57 -16.74 12.28
CA SER A 244 23.72 -17.38 13.30
C SER A 244 22.30 -17.65 12.79
N ILE A 245 21.67 -16.65 12.16
CA ILE A 245 20.34 -16.78 11.57
C ILE A 245 20.35 -17.84 10.46
N ALA A 246 21.34 -17.78 9.55
CA ALA A 246 21.48 -18.73 8.45
C ALA A 246 21.61 -20.17 8.96
N LYS A 247 22.47 -20.43 9.96
CA LYS A 247 22.61 -21.75 10.60
C LYS A 247 21.29 -22.22 11.21
N LYS A 248 20.61 -21.36 11.99
CA LYS A 248 19.34 -21.69 12.64
C LYS A 248 18.23 -22.04 11.65
N MET A 249 18.27 -21.43 10.47
CA MET A 249 17.27 -21.61 9.41
C MET A 249 17.69 -22.61 8.33
N ASN A 250 18.86 -23.25 8.48
CA ASN A 250 19.44 -24.14 7.48
C ASN A 250 19.58 -23.50 6.09
N ILE A 251 20.07 -22.25 6.04
CA ILE A 251 20.29 -21.48 4.81
C ILE A 251 21.80 -21.46 4.48
N SER A 252 22.15 -21.82 3.25
CA SER A 252 23.54 -21.90 2.79
C SER A 252 24.01 -20.71 1.94
N HIS A 253 23.08 -19.91 1.42
CA HIS A 253 23.37 -18.79 0.50
C HIS A 253 23.06 -17.44 1.13
N PHE A 254 23.78 -16.40 0.72
CA PHE A 254 23.58 -15.03 1.18
C PHE A 254 23.47 -14.07 0.01
N MET A 255 22.70 -13.01 0.24
CA MET A 255 22.65 -11.84 -0.63
C MET A 255 22.85 -10.57 0.19
N ILE A 256 23.81 -9.74 -0.19
CA ILE A 256 24.11 -8.49 0.50
C ILE A 256 23.58 -7.31 -0.33
N PHE A 257 22.73 -6.49 0.29
CA PHE A 257 22.22 -5.23 -0.24
C PHE A 257 22.86 -4.07 0.53
N GLY A 258 23.13 -2.95 -0.14
CA GLY A 258 23.71 -1.79 0.53
C GLY A 258 24.25 -0.74 -0.42
N ASP A 259 24.78 0.32 0.18
CA ASP A 259 25.23 1.54 -0.49
C ASP A 259 26.75 1.69 -0.60
N ASP A 260 27.52 0.77 -0.03
CA ASP A 260 28.99 0.79 -0.01
C ASP A 260 29.54 -0.54 -0.52
N LYS A 261 30.03 -0.54 -1.76
CA LYS A 261 30.44 -1.77 -2.46
C LYS A 261 31.70 -2.39 -1.87
N GLU A 262 32.62 -1.56 -1.36
CA GLU A 262 33.84 -2.05 -0.72
C GLU A 262 33.50 -2.74 0.61
N PHE A 263 32.67 -2.09 1.44
CA PHE A 263 32.22 -2.70 2.68
C PHE A 263 31.45 -4.00 2.45
N MET A 264 30.57 -4.04 1.43
CA MET A 264 29.82 -5.24 1.08
C MET A 264 30.73 -6.38 0.58
N ALA A 265 31.77 -6.07 -0.20
CA ALA A 265 32.76 -7.06 -0.65
C ALA A 265 33.61 -7.59 0.53
N ASN A 266 34.03 -6.72 1.44
CA ASN A 266 34.73 -7.15 2.65
C ASN A 266 33.83 -8.03 3.55
N MET A 267 32.53 -7.70 3.61
CA MET A 267 31.55 -8.50 4.33
C MET A 267 31.33 -9.87 3.70
N SER A 268 31.32 -9.97 2.37
CA SER A 268 31.18 -11.28 1.71
C SER A 268 32.36 -12.19 2.06
N GLN A 269 33.59 -11.68 2.02
CA GLN A 269 34.79 -12.40 2.46
C GLN A 269 34.70 -12.79 3.94
N ALA A 270 34.24 -11.87 4.79
CA ALA A 270 34.07 -12.13 6.21
C ALA A 270 32.96 -13.16 6.52
N ILE A 271 31.97 -13.37 5.64
CA ILE A 271 30.95 -14.41 5.77
C ILE A 271 31.49 -15.78 5.33
N VAL A 272 32.25 -15.85 4.24
CA VAL A 272 32.79 -17.13 3.72
C VAL A 272 34.01 -17.64 4.48
N SER A 273 34.76 -16.78 5.18
CA SER A 273 35.93 -17.15 6.01
C SER A 273 35.67 -18.12 7.19
N GLY A 274 34.48 -18.71 7.25
CA GLY A 274 34.04 -19.66 8.27
C GLY A 274 33.67 -20.99 7.63
N GLU A 275 32.43 -21.43 7.83
CA GLU A 275 31.94 -22.76 7.40
C GLU A 275 31.20 -22.73 6.05
N TRP A 276 31.28 -21.63 5.30
CA TRP A 276 30.54 -21.46 4.05
C TRP A 276 31.45 -21.60 2.84
N ARG A 277 30.86 -22.04 1.72
CA ARG A 277 31.56 -22.11 0.44
C ARG A 277 31.93 -20.72 -0.07
N ASP A 278 33.02 -20.61 -0.81
CA ASP A 278 33.48 -19.34 -1.39
C ASP A 278 32.43 -18.67 -2.31
N ASP A 279 31.59 -19.48 -2.95
CA ASP A 279 30.50 -19.03 -3.83
C ASP A 279 29.17 -18.81 -3.09
N ALA A 280 29.13 -18.87 -1.76
CA ALA A 280 27.89 -18.78 -0.99
C ALA A 280 27.26 -17.38 -0.98
N VAL A 281 28.02 -16.32 -1.26
CA VAL A 281 27.59 -14.93 -1.08
C VAL A 281 27.55 -14.17 -2.39
N ILE A 282 26.42 -13.50 -2.66
CA ILE A 282 26.31 -12.51 -3.75
C ILE A 282 26.21 -11.10 -3.16
N VAL A 283 26.93 -10.17 -3.76
CA VAL A 283 26.87 -8.75 -3.47
C VAL A 283 25.99 -8.08 -4.54
N SER A 284 24.95 -7.37 -4.13
CA SER A 284 24.11 -6.65 -5.09
C SER A 284 24.86 -5.49 -5.73
N HIS A 285 24.76 -5.38 -7.05
CA HIS A 285 25.17 -4.20 -7.84
C HIS A 285 24.00 -3.60 -8.64
N TYR A 286 22.77 -3.99 -8.32
CA TYR A 286 21.58 -3.62 -9.09
C TYR A 286 21.02 -2.26 -8.71
N GLU A 287 20.09 -1.76 -9.53
CA GLU A 287 19.29 -0.59 -9.18
C GLU A 287 18.31 -0.88 -8.04
N GLU A 288 17.90 0.18 -7.33
CA GLU A 288 17.03 0.10 -6.15
C GLU A 288 15.72 -0.67 -6.40
N SER A 289 15.10 -0.53 -7.60
CA SER A 289 13.89 -1.26 -7.96
C SER A 289 14.10 -2.76 -8.12
N ILE A 290 15.23 -3.16 -8.70
CA ILE A 290 15.61 -4.55 -8.90
C ILE A 290 16.01 -5.16 -7.56
N ASP A 291 16.70 -4.43 -6.69
CA ASP A 291 16.98 -4.87 -5.32
C ASP A 291 15.69 -5.17 -4.54
N LEU A 292 14.68 -4.28 -4.60
CA LEU A 292 13.37 -4.52 -3.99
C LEU A 292 12.70 -5.76 -4.56
N PHE A 293 12.79 -5.96 -5.88
CA PHE A 293 12.24 -7.14 -6.54
C PHE A 293 12.96 -8.42 -6.10
N LEU A 294 14.30 -8.47 -6.19
CA LEU A 294 15.11 -9.61 -5.80
C LEU A 294 14.86 -9.96 -4.33
N ALA A 295 14.81 -8.96 -3.44
CA ALA A 295 14.49 -9.18 -2.03
C ALA A 295 13.13 -9.89 -1.83
N SER A 296 12.15 -9.60 -2.69
CA SER A 296 10.84 -10.26 -2.66
C SER A 296 10.84 -11.71 -3.15
N GLN A 297 11.84 -12.09 -3.96
CA GLN A 297 11.89 -13.39 -4.62
C GLN A 297 12.87 -14.37 -3.96
N ILE A 298 14.03 -13.88 -3.50
CA ILE A 298 15.13 -14.77 -3.08
C ILE A 298 15.30 -14.87 -1.57
N CYS A 299 14.85 -13.88 -0.80
CA CYS A 299 15.12 -13.83 0.63
C CYS A 299 14.18 -14.76 1.40
N SER A 300 14.70 -15.86 1.92
CA SER A 300 14.00 -16.71 2.90
C SER A 300 14.04 -16.13 4.31
N SER A 301 15.09 -15.36 4.59
CA SER A 301 15.30 -14.61 5.82
C SER A 301 16.01 -13.29 5.49
N PHE A 302 15.85 -12.29 6.35
CA PHE A 302 16.39 -10.96 6.11
C PHE A 302 16.90 -10.31 7.38
N LEU A 303 18.12 -9.75 7.35
CA LEU A 303 18.71 -8.98 8.43
C LEU A 303 18.86 -7.51 8.03
N ILE A 304 18.26 -6.63 8.82
CA ILE A 304 18.49 -5.18 8.76
C ILE A 304 19.56 -4.83 9.79
N SER A 305 20.82 -4.62 9.36
CA SER A 305 21.90 -4.25 10.29
C SER A 305 21.81 -2.79 10.74
N ALA A 306 21.29 -1.92 9.89
CA ALA A 306 21.03 -0.50 10.19
C ALA A 306 19.51 -0.24 10.26
N PRO A 307 18.85 -0.46 11.42
CA PRO A 307 17.39 -0.48 11.53
C PRO A 307 16.70 0.87 11.25
N THR A 308 17.45 1.98 11.21
CA THR A 308 16.93 3.30 10.79
C THR A 308 17.02 3.55 9.29
N SER A 309 17.57 2.60 8.49
CA SER A 309 17.56 2.70 7.03
C SER A 309 16.16 2.47 6.49
N THR A 310 15.58 3.49 5.87
CA THR A 310 14.28 3.36 5.21
C THR A 310 14.33 2.45 4.00
N PHE A 311 15.44 2.40 3.26
CA PHE A 311 15.58 1.47 2.15
C PHE A 311 15.63 0.01 2.65
N GLY A 312 16.41 -0.26 3.70
CA GLY A 312 16.44 -1.57 4.36
C GLY A 312 15.09 -2.00 4.92
N TRP A 313 14.32 -1.05 5.46
CA TRP A 313 12.93 -1.30 5.86
C TRP A 313 12.06 -1.76 4.68
N TRP A 314 12.16 -1.11 3.52
CA TRP A 314 11.37 -1.48 2.35
C TRP A 314 11.81 -2.81 1.74
N LEU A 315 13.11 -3.11 1.66
CA LEU A 315 13.58 -4.44 1.27
C LEU A 315 12.95 -5.52 2.16
N ALA A 316 13.03 -5.34 3.48
CA ALA A 316 12.44 -6.26 4.45
C ALA A 316 10.92 -6.39 4.34
N PHE A 317 10.20 -5.32 3.99
CA PHE A 317 8.75 -5.36 3.75
C PHE A 317 8.36 -6.28 2.57
N PHE A 318 9.21 -6.34 1.55
CA PHE A 318 8.98 -7.14 0.35
C PHE A 318 9.32 -8.63 0.52
N VAL A 319 10.15 -8.98 1.51
CA VAL A 319 10.46 -10.38 1.85
C VAL A 319 9.16 -11.18 2.04
N SER A 320 9.09 -12.37 1.45
CA SER A 320 7.88 -13.20 1.51
C SER A 320 7.58 -13.66 2.95
N ASN A 321 8.61 -14.13 3.67
CA ASN A 321 8.50 -14.58 5.04
C ASN A 321 8.73 -13.44 6.06
N GLN A 322 7.66 -12.70 6.38
CA GLN A 322 7.69 -11.60 7.35
C GLN A 322 7.97 -12.04 8.81
N ASN A 323 7.98 -13.34 9.10
CA ASN A 323 8.35 -13.89 10.42
C ASN A 323 9.84 -14.19 10.54
N ALA A 324 10.57 -14.17 9.43
CA ALA A 324 12.02 -14.36 9.34
C ALA A 324 12.75 -13.04 9.00
N VAL A 325 12.20 -11.92 9.43
CA VAL A 325 12.86 -10.62 9.35
C VAL A 325 13.44 -10.27 10.71
N TYR A 326 14.74 -10.02 10.73
CA TYR A 326 15.54 -9.70 11.89
C TYR A 326 16.14 -8.31 11.75
N TYR A 327 16.42 -7.67 12.88
CA TYR A 327 17.15 -6.41 12.92
C TYR A 327 18.14 -6.38 14.08
N LEU A 328 19.26 -5.70 13.89
CA LEU A 328 20.21 -5.46 14.97
C LEU A 328 19.73 -4.33 15.87
N ASN A 329 20.15 -4.33 17.13
CA ASN A 329 19.96 -3.17 17.99
C ASN A 329 20.81 -2.02 17.44
N GLY A 330 20.22 -0.87 17.15
CA GLY A 330 21.00 0.30 16.78
C GLY A 330 21.75 0.81 18.01
N THR A 331 23.04 0.50 18.15
CA THR A 331 23.87 1.08 19.20
C THR A 331 24.30 2.48 18.78
N HIS A 332 23.92 3.47 19.59
CA HIS A 332 24.37 4.86 19.46
C HIS A 332 25.46 5.14 20.49
N ALA A 333 26.61 5.69 20.08
CA ALA A 333 27.61 6.19 21.03
C ALA A 333 27.16 7.52 21.68
N ARG A 334 26.37 8.34 20.97
CA ARG A 334 25.70 9.54 21.52
C ARG A 334 24.22 9.24 21.74
N GLY A 335 23.84 8.97 22.99
CA GLY A 335 22.54 8.43 23.37
C GLY A 335 21.26 9.08 22.80
N ASN A 336 20.17 8.34 22.93
CA ASN A 336 18.76 8.73 22.72
C ASN A 336 18.16 8.73 21.29
N LEU A 337 18.57 7.82 20.43
CA LEU A 337 17.62 7.19 19.51
C LEU A 337 17.41 5.73 19.89
N SER A 338 16.64 5.50 20.96
CA SER A 338 15.96 4.21 21.11
C SER A 338 15.14 4.01 19.84
N LEU A 339 15.52 3.03 19.02
CA LEU A 339 14.69 2.56 17.92
C LEU A 339 13.33 2.23 18.52
N LYS A 340 12.35 3.11 18.30
CA LYS A 340 11.02 2.87 18.83
C LYS A 340 10.50 1.62 18.13
N LYS A 341 10.02 0.63 18.91
CA LYS A 341 9.35 -0.59 18.41
C LYS A 341 8.20 -0.29 17.42
N ASP A 342 7.75 0.95 17.38
CA ASP A 342 6.73 1.46 16.46
C ASP A 342 7.25 1.77 15.05
N MET A 343 8.56 1.71 14.79
CA MET A 343 9.12 1.90 13.45
C MET A 343 9.08 0.62 12.62
N LEU A 344 9.33 -0.53 13.23
CA LEU A 344 9.46 -1.83 12.56
C LEU A 344 8.19 -2.67 12.71
N LEU A 345 7.82 -3.49 11.71
CA LEU A 345 6.62 -4.32 11.79
C LEU A 345 6.65 -5.26 13.00
N LYS A 346 5.47 -5.54 13.58
CA LYS A 346 5.35 -6.35 14.80
C LYS A 346 5.92 -7.76 14.66
N SER A 347 5.89 -8.33 13.45
CA SER A 347 6.42 -9.67 13.18
C SER A 347 7.96 -9.71 13.13
N TRP A 348 8.61 -8.55 12.99
CA TRP A 348 10.06 -8.47 12.87
C TRP A 348 10.72 -8.56 14.24
N ARG A 349 11.86 -9.24 14.30
CA ARG A 349 12.47 -9.68 15.55
C ARG A 349 13.81 -8.98 15.78
N LEU A 350 14.01 -8.48 16.99
CA LEU A 350 15.35 -8.08 17.42
C LEU A 350 16.21 -9.33 17.43
N TYR A 351 17.37 -9.28 16.77
CA TYR A 351 18.36 -10.34 16.89
C TYR A 351 19.00 -10.29 18.28
N THR A 352 18.97 -11.43 18.97
CA THR A 352 19.63 -11.66 20.25
C THR A 352 20.45 -12.93 20.08
N ASP A 353 21.74 -12.86 20.43
CA ASP A 353 22.68 -13.99 20.36
C ASP A 353 22.22 -15.20 21.19
#